data_AF-A0A7S7QGL9-F1
#
_entry.id   AF-A0A7S7QGL9-F1
#
_cell.length_a   1.000
_cell.length_b   1.000
_cell.length_c   1.000
_cell.angle_alpha   90.00
_cell.angle_beta   90.00
_cell.angle_gamma   90.00
#
_symmetry.space_group_name_H-M   'P 1'
#
loop_
_entity.id
_entity.type
_entity.pdbx_description
1 polymer ?
#
loop_
_entity_poly.entity_id
_entity_poly.type
_entity_poly.pdbx_seq_one_letter_code
_entity_poly.pdbx_strand_id
1 'polypeptide(L)'
;MRSLHLRLAALLSGVIALALLGRAVAFPVDGDKTVLPVATELNEDALDKPREVFQSERTGAKSYLVNLGDLAFNSPGLLGDVARQAGVSCGTCHVNGANNAKFFIPKMSSRPGTFDTTGPLFNPKANNLAFDPVRIPSLRGARYLAPYGADGRFASLRDFVHNVITSEFAGPEPSPATLDAIVAYIHDIDFLPNPSLGPAGRLAGKITDAERRGEALFAKPFPHDPSLSCAGCHVPSSGFVDHQQHDIGSGGLFKTPTLRNADFNAPYFHDGRFDNYNQIVDYFDRTFQLDLSAQDKDDLVAYLTAVGDGVQPYERDGAGATLKEINDFSTVLATAIPAGDKDIVALAVDTIGRELRELTEQYPDRKNTSVSGGEQQRVLARNGLKELVLTLRRIEMAVAAGRNADAATEFRNYRNLMAAAVPALLASAEPWSLFNQDVHDQHYTALRQVMRSKHLSH
;
A
#
# COMPACT_ATOMS: atom_id res chain seq x y z
N MET A 1 19.32 -30.61 68.67
CA MET A 1 18.66 -29.30 68.87
C MET A 1 18.13 -28.84 67.52
N ARG A 2 16.79 -28.72 67.42
CA ARG A 2 15.94 -28.00 66.43
C ARG A 2 16.14 -28.35 64.93
N SER A 3 15.33 -29.24 64.33
CA SER A 3 13.92 -29.11 63.86
C SER A 3 13.81 -28.37 62.51
N LEU A 4 13.04 -28.74 61.48
CA LEU A 4 12.20 -29.90 61.10
C LEU A 4 11.56 -29.51 59.73
N HIS A 5 11.17 -30.49 58.90
CA HIS A 5 10.19 -30.44 57.79
C HIS A 5 10.62 -29.92 56.40
N LEU A 6 10.09 -30.38 55.27
CA LEU A 6 9.49 -31.64 54.81
C LEU A 6 9.24 -31.48 53.29
N ARG A 7 9.64 -32.48 52.50
CA ARG A 7 9.09 -32.99 51.22
C ARG A 7 8.09 -32.15 50.37
N LEU A 8 8.41 -32.12 49.06
CA LEU A 8 7.72 -32.78 47.92
C LEU A 8 7.33 -31.86 46.75
N ALA A 9 7.61 -32.39 45.55
CA ALA A 9 7.33 -31.87 44.22
C ALA A 9 5.83 -31.67 43.94
N ALA A 10 5.50 -30.66 43.13
CA ALA A 10 5.14 -30.80 41.71
C ALA A 10 4.30 -29.60 41.23
N LEU A 11 4.50 -29.27 39.94
CA LEU A 11 3.54 -28.70 39.00
C LEU A 11 3.33 -27.18 38.91
N LEU A 12 3.56 -26.75 37.66
CA LEU A 12 2.81 -25.77 36.86
C LEU A 12 3.30 -24.32 36.76
N SER A 13 3.76 -24.05 35.53
CA SER A 13 3.41 -22.86 34.74
C SER A 13 4.21 -21.60 35.00
N GLY A 14 5.45 -21.61 34.50
CA GLY A 14 6.08 -20.39 34.01
C GLY A 14 5.23 -19.84 32.86
N VAL A 15 4.47 -18.78 33.15
CA VAL A 15 3.69 -18.02 32.18
C VAL A 15 4.67 -17.35 31.22
N ILE A 16 4.79 -17.93 30.03
CA ILE A 16 5.31 -17.24 28.85
C ILE A 16 4.27 -16.18 28.50
N ALA A 17 4.47 -14.96 28.98
CA ALA A 17 3.80 -13.79 28.42
C ALA A 17 4.53 -13.43 27.12
N LEU A 18 4.23 -14.18 26.06
CA LEU A 18 4.52 -13.74 24.69
C LEU A 18 3.54 -12.61 24.42
N ALA A 19 3.99 -11.37 24.58
CA ALA A 19 3.29 -10.23 24.05
C ALA A 19 3.11 -10.46 22.55
N LEU A 20 1.85 -10.66 22.13
CA LEU A 20 1.40 -10.62 20.75
C LEU A 20 1.56 -9.18 20.23
N LEU A 21 2.81 -8.76 20.03
CA LEU A 21 3.13 -7.78 19.00
C LEU A 21 3.03 -8.55 17.70
N GLY A 22 1.93 -8.35 16.97
CA GLY A 22 1.80 -8.76 15.59
C GLY A 22 2.88 -8.06 14.77
N ARG A 23 4.09 -8.62 14.77
CA ARG A 23 5.09 -8.28 13.77
C ARG A 23 4.48 -8.68 12.44
N ALA A 24 4.30 -7.71 11.56
CA ALA A 24 4.03 -7.99 10.15
C ALA A 24 5.22 -8.79 9.62
N VAL A 25 5.11 -10.12 9.63
CA VAL A 25 6.14 -11.01 9.11
C VAL A 25 5.91 -11.08 7.61
N ALA A 26 6.80 -10.45 6.85
CA ALA A 26 6.85 -10.55 5.40
C ALA A 26 7.59 -11.86 5.00
N PHE A 27 7.16 -12.49 3.91
CA PHE A 27 7.56 -13.77 3.33
C PHE A 27 8.38 -13.72 1.99
N PRO A 28 9.72 -13.95 2.01
CA PRO A 28 10.70 -13.55 0.98
C PRO A 28 10.49 -14.03 -0.48
N VAL A 29 10.84 -13.18 -1.45
CA VAL A 29 11.10 -13.52 -2.87
C VAL A 29 12.51 -14.13 -3.04
N ASP A 30 12.60 -15.36 -3.56
CA ASP A 30 13.85 -16.14 -3.68
C ASP A 30 14.17 -16.61 -5.12
N GLY A 31 15.48 -16.73 -5.44
CA GLY A 31 16.02 -17.50 -6.58
C GLY A 31 17.21 -16.86 -7.31
N ASP A 32 18.13 -17.66 -7.87
CA ASP A 32 19.33 -17.18 -8.62
C ASP A 32 19.03 -16.39 -9.91
N LYS A 33 17.74 -16.21 -10.24
CA LYS A 33 17.22 -15.46 -11.39
C LYS A 33 16.38 -14.25 -10.98
N THR A 34 16.25 -13.95 -9.70
CA THR A 34 15.48 -12.79 -9.24
C THR A 34 16.26 -11.51 -9.50
N VAL A 35 15.57 -10.49 -10.02
CA VAL A 35 16.14 -9.15 -10.23
C VAL A 35 16.28 -8.40 -8.90
N LEU A 36 15.48 -8.77 -7.90
CA LEU A 36 15.54 -8.23 -6.55
C LEU A 36 16.45 -9.09 -5.64
N PRO A 37 17.05 -8.50 -4.59
CA PRO A 37 17.83 -9.24 -3.61
C PRO A 37 17.03 -10.39 -2.97
N VAL A 38 17.72 -11.50 -2.69
CA VAL A 38 17.16 -12.58 -1.86
C VAL A 38 16.68 -12.01 -0.53
N ALA A 39 15.51 -12.44 -0.07
CA ALA A 39 14.79 -11.91 1.08
C ALA A 39 14.02 -10.59 0.87
N THR A 40 13.82 -10.17 -0.38
CA THR A 40 12.93 -9.05 -0.74
C THR A 40 11.47 -9.40 -0.52
N GLU A 41 10.69 -8.42 -0.10
CA GLU A 41 9.31 -8.53 0.31
C GLU A 41 8.39 -7.42 -0.14
N LEU A 42 7.35 -7.81 -0.88
CA LEU A 42 6.45 -6.87 -1.55
C LEU A 42 4.99 -6.97 -1.08
N ASN A 43 4.69 -7.83 -0.09
CA ASN A 43 3.35 -8.12 0.42
C ASN A 43 2.46 -9.00 -0.48
N GLU A 44 3.06 -9.96 -1.20
CA GLU A 44 2.38 -10.76 -2.23
C GLU A 44 1.31 -11.74 -1.70
N ASP A 45 1.31 -12.07 -0.41
CA ASP A 45 0.40 -13.03 0.24
C ASP A 45 -0.68 -12.36 1.13
N ALA A 46 -0.91 -11.06 1.00
CA ALA A 46 -1.94 -10.38 1.79
C ALA A 46 -3.35 -10.60 1.22
N LEU A 47 -4.21 -11.17 2.06
CA LEU A 47 -5.64 -11.30 1.77
C LEU A 47 -6.47 -10.08 2.18
N ASP A 48 -5.93 -9.19 3.02
CA ASP A 48 -6.58 -7.93 3.35
C ASP A 48 -5.73 -6.79 2.77
N LYS A 49 -6.35 -5.94 1.96
CA LYS A 49 -5.73 -4.78 1.33
C LYS A 49 -6.33 -3.50 1.89
N PRO A 50 -5.57 -2.38 1.94
CA PRO A 50 -6.12 -1.08 2.28
C PRO A 50 -7.27 -0.73 1.33
N ARG A 51 -8.38 -0.21 1.87
CA ARG A 51 -9.52 0.22 1.05
C ARG A 51 -9.24 1.57 0.40
N GLU A 52 -9.59 1.71 -0.87
CA GLU A 52 -9.61 3.00 -1.57
C GLU A 52 -10.94 3.72 -1.36
N VAL A 53 -10.89 5.05 -1.25
CA VAL A 53 -12.09 5.90 -1.23
C VAL A 53 -11.85 7.01 -2.22
N PHE A 54 -12.71 7.12 -3.23
CA PHE A 54 -12.54 8.10 -4.29
C PHE A 54 -13.53 9.26 -4.14
N GLN A 55 -13.12 10.48 -4.50
CA GLN A 55 -14.05 11.62 -4.57
C GLN A 55 -15.08 11.41 -5.67
N SER A 56 -14.64 10.92 -6.83
CA SER A 56 -15.48 10.66 -7.99
C SER A 56 -16.61 9.66 -7.71
N GLU A 57 -16.45 8.72 -6.77
CA GLU A 57 -17.51 7.80 -6.33
C GLU A 57 -18.71 8.54 -5.71
N ARG A 58 -18.50 9.69 -5.06
CA ARG A 58 -19.61 10.53 -4.56
C ARG A 58 -20.46 11.13 -5.67
N THR A 59 -19.90 11.23 -6.88
CA THR A 59 -20.55 11.79 -8.07
C THR A 59 -21.03 10.72 -9.06
N GLY A 60 -20.73 9.44 -8.80
CA GLY A 60 -21.32 8.27 -9.49
C GLY A 60 -20.36 7.43 -10.34
N ALA A 61 -19.25 7.98 -10.83
CA ALA A 61 -18.23 7.21 -11.56
C ALA A 61 -16.88 7.94 -11.63
N LYS A 62 -15.78 7.18 -11.65
CA LYS A 62 -14.43 7.67 -11.98
C LYS A 62 -14.40 8.22 -13.41
N SER A 63 -13.68 9.33 -13.61
CA SER A 63 -13.45 9.87 -14.96
C SER A 63 -12.45 9.02 -15.75
N TYR A 64 -12.42 9.17 -17.07
CA TYR A 64 -11.40 8.52 -17.91
C TYR A 64 -9.97 8.80 -17.43
N LEU A 65 -9.66 10.04 -17.02
CA LEU A 65 -8.33 10.40 -16.52
C LEU A 65 -7.99 9.69 -15.21
N VAL A 66 -8.96 9.52 -14.31
CA VAL A 66 -8.74 8.79 -13.06
C VAL A 66 -8.48 7.31 -13.36
N ASN A 67 -9.29 6.67 -14.21
CA ASN A 67 -9.07 5.26 -14.57
C ASN A 67 -7.76 5.03 -15.33
N LEU A 68 -7.37 5.96 -16.21
CA LEU A 68 -6.07 5.91 -16.88
C LEU A 68 -4.92 6.09 -15.87
N GLY A 69 -5.10 6.98 -14.89
CA GLY A 69 -4.12 7.23 -13.84
C GLY A 69 -3.91 6.03 -12.94
N ASP A 70 -5.00 5.43 -12.50
CA ASP A 70 -5.04 4.20 -11.70
C ASP A 70 -4.33 3.04 -12.42
N LEU A 71 -4.67 2.84 -13.69
CA LEU A 71 -4.01 1.87 -14.57
C LEU A 71 -2.51 2.15 -14.71
N ALA A 72 -2.12 3.40 -15.00
CA ALA A 72 -0.73 3.79 -15.17
C ALA A 72 0.07 3.66 -13.85
N PHE A 73 -0.55 3.99 -12.71
CA PHE A 73 0.02 3.87 -11.38
C PHE A 73 0.36 2.44 -11.01
N ASN A 74 -0.49 1.50 -11.46
CA ASN A 74 -0.27 0.08 -11.28
C ASN A 74 0.64 -0.56 -12.33
N SER A 75 1.06 0.17 -13.38
CA SER A 75 1.88 -0.37 -14.47
C SER A 75 3.39 -0.36 -14.17
N PRO A 76 4.08 -1.52 -14.15
CA PRO A 76 5.54 -1.56 -14.02
C PRO A 76 6.28 -0.93 -15.20
N GLY A 77 5.63 -0.85 -16.36
CA GLY A 77 6.19 -0.27 -17.59
C GLY A 77 6.51 1.23 -17.48
N LEU A 78 5.97 1.90 -16.46
CA LEU A 78 6.26 3.29 -16.16
C LEU A 78 7.62 3.48 -15.47
N LEU A 79 8.13 2.46 -14.79
CA LEU A 79 9.38 2.52 -14.04
C LEU A 79 10.55 1.94 -14.86
N GLY A 80 11.79 2.14 -14.38
CA GLY A 80 12.99 1.67 -15.07
C GLY A 80 13.12 0.15 -15.11
N ASP A 81 14.06 -0.34 -15.90
CA ASP A 81 14.18 -1.77 -16.26
C ASP A 81 14.24 -2.72 -15.06
N VAL A 82 14.94 -2.36 -13.99
CA VAL A 82 15.06 -3.20 -12.79
C VAL A 82 13.70 -3.35 -12.10
N ALA A 83 12.98 -2.23 -11.87
CA ALA A 83 11.65 -2.24 -11.28
C ALA A 83 10.64 -2.97 -12.19
N ARG A 84 10.67 -2.67 -13.48
CA ARG A 84 9.82 -3.29 -14.50
C ARG A 84 10.00 -4.81 -14.57
N GLN A 85 11.24 -5.31 -14.60
CA GLN A 85 11.52 -6.75 -14.62
C GLN A 85 11.12 -7.43 -13.31
N ALA A 86 11.18 -6.70 -12.20
CA ALA A 86 10.73 -7.14 -10.90
C ALA A 86 9.21 -7.04 -10.69
N GLY A 87 8.46 -6.52 -11.68
CA GLY A 87 7.01 -6.32 -11.57
C GLY A 87 6.60 -5.20 -10.61
N VAL A 88 7.53 -4.37 -10.17
CA VAL A 88 7.29 -3.26 -9.24
C VAL A 88 6.64 -2.10 -9.99
N SER A 89 5.56 -1.56 -9.41
CA SER A 89 4.89 -0.32 -9.82
C SER A 89 4.72 0.63 -8.63
N CYS A 90 4.10 1.79 -8.85
CA CYS A 90 3.78 2.68 -7.73
C CYS A 90 2.85 2.00 -6.71
N GLY A 91 1.91 1.18 -7.19
CA GLY A 91 0.99 0.37 -6.38
C GLY A 91 1.69 -0.67 -5.49
N THR A 92 2.90 -1.12 -5.83
CA THR A 92 3.67 -2.04 -4.98
C THR A 92 4.06 -1.38 -3.66
N CYS A 93 4.49 -0.11 -3.69
CA CYS A 93 4.80 0.66 -2.48
C CYS A 93 3.54 1.28 -1.87
N HIS A 94 2.62 1.73 -2.72
CA HIS A 94 1.42 2.46 -2.33
C HIS A 94 0.14 1.66 -2.60
N VAL A 95 0.01 0.50 -1.93
CA VAL A 95 -1.10 -0.44 -2.16
C VAL A 95 -2.42 0.27 -1.93
N ASN A 96 -3.24 0.39 -2.99
CA ASN A 96 -4.54 1.07 -2.94
C ASN A 96 -4.43 2.50 -2.37
N GLY A 97 -3.36 3.22 -2.75
CA GLY A 97 -3.09 4.57 -2.26
C GLY A 97 -2.73 4.68 -0.77
N ALA A 98 -2.67 3.58 -0.02
CA ALA A 98 -2.15 3.56 1.35
C ALA A 98 -0.64 3.30 1.35
N ASN A 99 0.00 3.26 2.53
CA ASN A 99 1.37 2.77 2.62
C ASN A 99 1.41 1.24 2.53
N ASN A 100 2.55 0.68 2.15
CA ASN A 100 2.82 -0.75 2.30
C ASN A 100 3.75 -1.00 3.50
N ALA A 101 3.15 -1.24 4.67
CA ALA A 101 3.90 -1.47 5.92
C ALA A 101 4.73 -2.77 5.91
N LYS A 102 4.45 -3.69 4.98
CA LYS A 102 5.18 -4.97 4.83
C LYS A 102 6.28 -4.92 3.79
N PHE A 103 6.31 -3.88 2.95
CA PHE A 103 7.33 -3.71 1.93
C PHE A 103 8.72 -3.67 2.55
N PHE A 104 9.63 -4.51 2.07
CA PHE A 104 10.99 -4.58 2.56
C PHE A 104 11.93 -5.08 1.46
N ILE A 105 12.95 -4.30 1.13
CA ILE A 105 14.01 -4.72 0.22
C ILE A 105 15.33 -4.73 1.01
N PRO A 106 16.00 -5.89 1.16
CA PRO A 106 17.29 -5.98 1.83
C PRO A 106 18.28 -4.94 1.30
N LYS A 107 18.96 -4.24 2.23
CA LYS A 107 19.92 -3.15 1.96
C LYS A 107 19.33 -1.87 1.35
N MET A 108 18.03 -1.85 1.04
CA MET A 108 17.31 -0.63 0.64
C MET A 108 16.24 -0.24 1.66
N SER A 109 15.93 -1.10 2.62
CA SER A 109 15.00 -0.86 3.72
C SER A 109 15.73 -1.07 5.04
N SER A 110 15.54 -0.14 5.99
CA SER A 110 16.02 -0.33 7.37
C SER A 110 15.13 -1.31 8.13
N ARG A 111 13.85 -1.34 7.77
CA ARG A 111 12.82 -2.24 8.28
C ARG A 111 11.59 -2.27 7.35
N PRO A 112 10.62 -3.19 7.54
CA PRO A 112 9.38 -3.17 6.76
C PRO A 112 8.66 -1.81 6.81
N GLY A 113 8.14 -1.37 5.67
CA GLY A 113 7.48 -0.09 5.48
C GLY A 113 8.41 1.09 5.16
N THR A 114 9.71 0.83 5.00
CA THR A 114 10.71 1.85 4.62
C THR A 114 11.39 1.48 3.32
N PHE A 115 11.83 2.46 2.55
CA PHE A 115 12.59 2.25 1.33
C PHE A 115 13.46 3.46 1.01
N ASP A 116 14.68 3.20 0.54
CA ASP A 116 15.65 4.18 0.09
C ASP A 116 15.54 4.37 -1.43
N THR A 117 14.81 5.40 -1.86
CA THR A 117 14.68 5.76 -3.28
C THR A 117 15.91 6.45 -3.86
N THR A 118 16.87 6.77 -3.00
CA THR A 118 18.17 7.37 -3.35
C THR A 118 19.31 6.35 -3.29
N GLY A 119 19.00 5.05 -3.17
CA GLY A 119 19.95 3.96 -3.30
C GLY A 119 20.25 3.57 -4.76
N PRO A 120 21.31 2.78 -5.02
CA PRO A 120 21.74 2.45 -6.38
C PRO A 120 20.88 1.39 -7.10
N LEU A 121 19.91 0.75 -6.43
CA LEU A 121 19.21 -0.42 -6.95
C LEU A 121 18.42 -0.11 -8.24
N PHE A 122 17.56 0.90 -8.21
CA PHE A 122 16.70 1.25 -9.35
C PHE A 122 17.31 2.32 -10.24
N ASN A 123 17.99 3.31 -9.66
CA ASN A 123 18.74 4.29 -10.42
C ASN A 123 20.12 4.56 -9.80
N PRO A 124 21.21 4.01 -10.37
CA PRO A 124 22.57 4.30 -9.92
C PRO A 124 22.95 5.78 -9.95
N LYS A 125 22.29 6.61 -10.78
CA LYS A 125 22.53 8.06 -10.86
C LYS A 125 21.88 8.84 -9.70
N ALA A 126 20.88 8.26 -9.06
CA ALA A 126 20.24 8.85 -7.87
C ALA A 126 21.01 8.54 -6.58
N ASN A 127 22.04 7.68 -6.65
CA ASN A 127 22.79 7.23 -5.50
C ASN A 127 23.47 8.39 -4.75
N ASN A 128 22.97 8.70 -3.56
CA ASN A 128 23.52 9.75 -2.68
C ASN A 128 24.66 9.24 -1.78
N LEU A 129 25.02 7.95 -1.86
CA LEU A 129 26.02 7.27 -1.01
C LEU A 129 25.66 7.22 0.49
N ALA A 130 24.45 7.61 0.86
CA ALA A 130 23.89 7.43 2.17
C ALA A 130 22.94 6.23 2.17
N PHE A 131 22.70 5.67 3.36
CA PHE A 131 21.62 4.73 3.56
C PHE A 131 20.60 5.43 4.45
N ASP A 132 19.62 6.06 3.81
CA ASP A 132 18.62 6.93 4.43
C ASP A 132 17.19 6.54 3.99
N PRO A 133 16.79 5.27 4.21
CA PRO A 133 15.47 4.81 3.84
C PRO A 133 14.39 5.62 4.54
N VAL A 134 13.43 6.10 3.75
CA VAL A 134 12.27 6.85 4.25
C VAL A 134 11.08 5.93 4.38
N ARG A 135 10.16 6.27 5.28
CA ARG A 135 8.86 5.62 5.36
C ARG A 135 8.08 5.84 4.07
N ILE A 136 7.46 4.79 3.55
CA ILE A 136 6.51 4.89 2.44
C ILE A 136 5.22 5.58 2.94
N PRO A 137 4.85 6.77 2.44
CA PRO A 137 3.65 7.46 2.92
C PRO A 137 2.36 6.89 2.32
N SER A 138 1.23 7.12 3.00
CA SER A 138 -0.08 7.01 2.35
C SER A 138 -0.30 8.23 1.44
N LEU A 139 -0.96 8.00 0.31
CA LEU A 139 -1.38 9.01 -0.65
C LEU A 139 -2.83 9.51 -0.41
N ARG A 140 -3.54 8.93 0.57
CA ARG A 140 -4.91 9.34 0.91
C ARG A 140 -4.96 10.83 1.25
N GLY A 141 -5.83 11.55 0.54
CA GLY A 141 -6.01 12.98 0.74
C GLY A 141 -4.83 13.83 0.24
N ALA A 142 -3.91 13.30 -0.57
CA ALA A 142 -2.74 14.03 -1.08
C ALA A 142 -3.04 15.39 -1.71
N ARG A 143 -4.25 15.59 -2.25
CA ARG A 143 -4.74 16.89 -2.76
C ARG A 143 -4.71 18.02 -1.73
N TYR A 144 -4.72 17.71 -0.43
CA TYR A 144 -4.71 18.68 0.66
C TYR A 144 -3.34 18.80 1.33
N LEU A 145 -2.31 18.08 0.87
CA LEU A 145 -1.11 17.82 1.67
C LEU A 145 0.17 18.42 1.11
N ALA A 146 0.09 19.26 0.08
CA ALA A 146 1.24 19.99 -0.46
C ALA A 146 1.99 20.75 0.65
N PRO A 147 3.32 20.98 0.51
CA PRO A 147 4.19 20.48 -0.56
C PRO A 147 4.42 18.95 -0.50
N TYR A 148 5.07 18.39 -1.53
CA TYR A 148 5.28 16.96 -1.75
C TYR A 148 6.75 16.56 -1.58
N GLY A 149 6.98 15.28 -1.29
CA GLY A 149 8.25 14.75 -0.78
C GLY A 149 8.28 14.77 0.75
N ALA A 150 9.06 13.86 1.37
CA ALA A 150 9.20 13.80 2.83
C ALA A 150 9.80 15.11 3.40
N ASP A 151 10.72 15.68 2.65
CA ASP A 151 11.34 16.99 2.89
C ASP A 151 10.48 18.15 2.38
N GLY A 152 9.37 17.92 1.67
CA GLY A 152 8.52 18.97 1.11
C GLY A 152 9.17 19.78 -0.01
N ARG A 153 10.15 19.24 -0.76
CA ARG A 153 10.87 19.99 -1.81
C ARG A 153 10.06 20.32 -3.06
N PHE A 154 8.90 19.70 -3.28
CA PHE A 154 8.08 19.93 -4.47
C PHE A 154 6.79 20.68 -4.16
N ALA A 155 6.56 21.82 -4.81
CA ALA A 155 5.27 22.52 -4.73
C ALA A 155 4.16 21.82 -5.54
N SER A 156 4.54 21.05 -6.57
CA SER A 156 3.63 20.43 -7.54
C SER A 156 3.66 18.90 -7.40
N LEU A 157 2.48 18.29 -7.31
CA LEU A 157 2.37 16.82 -7.33
C LEU A 157 2.85 16.25 -8.66
N ARG A 158 2.59 16.97 -9.76
CA ARG A 158 3.02 16.58 -11.10
C ARG A 158 4.54 16.49 -11.19
N ASP A 159 5.25 17.47 -10.63
CA ASP A 159 6.72 17.50 -10.64
C ASP A 159 7.30 16.42 -9.74
N PHE A 160 6.65 16.17 -8.58
CA PHE A 160 7.04 15.08 -7.70
C PHE A 160 6.89 13.72 -8.38
N VAL A 161 5.73 13.43 -8.99
CA VAL A 161 5.49 12.16 -9.71
C VAL A 161 6.48 11.98 -10.86
N HIS A 162 6.75 13.05 -11.63
CA HIS A 162 7.75 13.02 -12.70
C HIS A 162 9.15 12.68 -12.17
N ASN A 163 9.57 13.29 -11.05
CA ASN A 163 10.84 12.98 -10.39
C ASN A 163 10.91 11.52 -9.92
N VAL A 164 9.85 10.99 -9.31
CA VAL A 164 9.83 9.58 -8.87
C VAL A 164 10.06 8.66 -10.06
N ILE A 165 9.34 8.88 -11.17
CA ILE A 165 9.45 8.07 -12.39
C ILE A 165 10.87 8.16 -12.96
N THR A 166 11.35 9.37 -13.26
CA THR A 166 12.56 9.57 -14.08
C THR A 166 13.85 9.59 -13.27
N SER A 167 13.83 10.21 -12.09
CA SER A 167 15.01 10.40 -11.24
C SER A 167 15.19 9.28 -10.24
N GLU A 168 14.14 8.80 -9.57
CA GLU A 168 14.30 7.78 -8.52
C GLU A 168 14.30 6.36 -9.09
N PHE A 169 13.42 6.08 -10.06
CA PHE A 169 13.25 4.74 -10.63
C PHE A 169 13.81 4.55 -12.04
N ALA A 170 14.46 5.57 -12.62
CA ALA A 170 15.04 5.53 -13.98
C ALA A 170 14.06 5.09 -15.08
N GLY A 171 12.78 5.41 -14.92
CA GLY A 171 11.74 5.20 -15.91
C GLY A 171 11.89 6.12 -17.13
N PRO A 172 11.22 5.79 -18.25
CA PRO A 172 11.16 6.65 -19.43
C PRO A 172 10.41 7.95 -19.12
N GLU A 173 10.59 8.97 -19.96
CA GLU A 173 9.81 10.21 -19.88
C GLU A 173 8.31 9.88 -20.11
N PRO A 174 7.43 10.11 -19.12
CA PRO A 174 6.02 9.81 -19.28
C PRO A 174 5.37 10.82 -20.23
N SER A 175 4.38 10.37 -21.00
CA SER A 175 3.59 11.30 -21.81
C SER A 175 2.88 12.33 -20.91
N PRO A 176 2.64 13.57 -21.37
CA PRO A 176 1.93 14.56 -20.56
C PRO A 176 0.57 14.08 -20.06
N ALA A 177 -0.16 13.33 -20.90
CA ALA A 177 -1.46 12.76 -20.60
C ALA A 177 -1.38 11.65 -19.53
N THR A 178 -0.37 10.76 -19.61
CA THR A 178 -0.14 9.73 -18.58
C THR A 178 0.19 10.37 -17.24
N LEU A 179 1.05 11.39 -17.25
CA LEU A 179 1.43 12.10 -16.03
C LEU A 179 0.24 12.87 -15.42
N ASP A 180 -0.59 13.52 -16.25
CA ASP A 180 -1.82 14.18 -15.78
C ASP A 180 -2.83 13.18 -15.22
N ALA A 181 -2.95 12.01 -15.85
CA ALA A 181 -3.83 10.94 -15.40
C ALA A 181 -3.40 10.43 -14.02
N ILE A 182 -2.10 10.17 -13.79
CA ILE A 182 -1.59 9.73 -12.48
C ILE A 182 -1.86 10.79 -11.41
N VAL A 183 -1.61 12.07 -11.71
CA VAL A 183 -1.92 13.18 -10.80
C VAL A 183 -3.42 13.23 -10.49
N ALA A 184 -4.28 13.06 -11.49
CA ALA A 184 -5.72 13.02 -11.31
C ALA A 184 -6.16 11.85 -10.42
N TYR A 185 -5.60 10.65 -10.62
CA TYR A 185 -5.83 9.50 -9.76
C TYR A 185 -5.44 9.78 -8.31
N ILE A 186 -4.20 10.21 -8.04
CA ILE A 186 -3.71 10.48 -6.68
C ILE A 186 -4.56 11.57 -5.99
N HIS A 187 -5.00 12.60 -6.71
CA HIS A 187 -5.89 13.63 -6.17
C HIS A 187 -7.32 13.16 -5.90
N ASP A 188 -7.77 12.09 -6.57
CA ASP A 188 -9.10 11.52 -6.38
C ASP A 188 -9.17 10.63 -5.13
N ILE A 189 -8.03 10.09 -4.66
CA ILE A 189 -7.94 9.30 -3.42
C ILE A 189 -8.19 10.19 -2.20
N ASP A 190 -9.31 9.98 -1.51
CA ASP A 190 -9.70 10.71 -0.30
C ASP A 190 -9.20 10.02 0.98
N PHE A 191 -9.27 10.74 2.08
CA PHE A 191 -9.19 10.14 3.41
C PHE A 191 -10.35 9.17 3.64
N LEU A 192 -10.10 8.12 4.43
CA LEU A 192 -11.16 7.33 5.01
C LEU A 192 -12.06 8.25 5.87
N PRO A 193 -13.39 8.08 5.81
CA PRO A 193 -14.29 8.77 6.72
C PRO A 193 -13.88 8.50 8.16
N ASN A 194 -13.89 9.51 9.02
CA ASN A 194 -13.63 9.36 10.45
C ASN A 194 -14.79 10.01 11.22
N PRO A 195 -15.65 9.24 11.91
CA PRO A 195 -16.83 9.75 12.60
C PRO A 195 -16.49 10.52 13.88
N SER A 196 -15.27 10.36 14.40
CA SER A 196 -14.76 11.08 15.56
C SER A 196 -14.32 12.51 15.20
N LEU A 197 -14.18 12.84 13.91
CA LEU A 197 -13.79 14.17 13.44
C LEU A 197 -14.99 14.96 12.92
N GLY A 198 -15.25 16.10 13.57
CA GLY A 198 -16.22 17.09 13.15
C GLY A 198 -15.64 18.19 12.26
N PRO A 199 -16.42 19.26 12.02
CA PRO A 199 -15.94 20.44 11.31
C PRO A 199 -14.66 21.00 11.93
N ALA A 200 -13.77 21.51 11.08
CA ALA A 200 -12.46 22.06 11.48
C ALA A 200 -11.54 21.07 12.24
N GLY A 201 -11.75 19.76 12.10
CA GLY A 201 -10.88 18.73 12.68
C GLY A 201 -10.98 18.59 14.21
N ARG A 202 -12.01 19.17 14.82
CA ARG A 202 -12.29 19.01 16.26
C ARG A 202 -12.96 17.66 16.51
N LEU A 203 -12.74 17.09 17.69
CA LEU A 203 -13.46 15.87 18.05
C LEU A 203 -14.97 16.11 18.09
N ALA A 204 -15.74 15.15 17.58
CA ALA A 204 -17.19 15.17 17.54
C ALA A 204 -17.79 13.79 17.88
N GLY A 205 -19.09 13.74 18.12
CA GLY A 205 -19.78 12.49 18.44
C GLY A 205 -19.57 12.05 19.90
N LYS A 206 -19.32 10.75 20.10
CA LYS A 206 -19.10 10.16 21.43
C LYS A 206 -17.63 10.25 21.79
N ILE A 207 -17.27 11.33 22.50
CA ILE A 207 -15.91 11.62 22.93
C ILE A 207 -15.72 11.16 24.39
N THR A 208 -14.67 10.39 24.64
CA THR A 208 -14.25 9.96 25.98
C THR A 208 -13.57 11.10 26.75
N ASP A 209 -13.48 10.99 28.08
CA ASP A 209 -12.79 12.01 28.87
C ASP A 209 -11.28 12.06 28.58
N ALA A 210 -10.66 10.92 28.23
CA ALA A 210 -9.26 10.85 27.85
C ALA A 210 -9.00 11.60 26.54
N GLU A 211 -9.81 11.35 25.51
CA GLU A 211 -9.73 12.06 24.23
C GLU A 211 -9.92 13.58 24.38
N ARG A 212 -10.86 14.00 25.25
CA ARG A 212 -11.10 15.43 25.54
C ARG A 212 -9.91 16.08 26.21
N ARG A 213 -9.30 15.42 27.21
CA ARG A 213 -8.09 15.93 27.87
C ARG A 213 -6.91 15.93 26.92
N GLY A 214 -6.79 14.90 26.08
CA GLY A 214 -5.77 14.81 25.03
C GLY A 214 -5.87 15.94 24.03
N GLU A 215 -7.08 16.28 23.55
CA GLU A 215 -7.30 17.43 22.65
C GLU A 215 -6.88 18.75 23.32
N ALA A 216 -7.17 18.92 24.61
CA ALA A 216 -6.75 20.10 25.36
C ALA A 216 -5.22 20.17 25.54
N LEU A 217 -4.58 19.04 25.84
CA LEU A 217 -3.12 18.94 25.94
C LEU A 217 -2.44 19.20 24.60
N PHE A 218 -3.02 18.70 23.51
CA PHE A 218 -2.49 18.88 22.15
C PHE A 218 -2.44 20.36 21.73
N ALA A 219 -3.40 21.16 22.20
CA ALA A 219 -3.43 22.60 21.96
C ALA A 219 -2.67 23.42 23.02
N LYS A 220 -2.19 22.80 24.10
CA LYS A 220 -1.53 23.49 25.21
C LYS A 220 -0.14 23.99 24.76
N PRO A 221 0.21 25.26 25.04
CA PRO A 221 1.56 25.74 24.81
C PRO A 221 2.62 24.94 25.56
N PHE A 222 3.79 24.76 24.96
CA PHE A 222 4.90 24.04 25.58
C PHE A 222 5.46 24.81 26.78
N PRO A 223 5.92 24.12 27.86
CA PRO A 223 6.35 24.78 29.09
C PRO A 223 7.52 25.75 28.91
N HIS A 224 8.47 25.42 28.03
CA HIS A 224 9.70 26.19 27.82
C HIS A 224 9.68 27.05 26.56
N ASP A 225 8.63 26.93 25.74
CA ASP A 225 8.38 27.81 24.60
C ASP A 225 6.86 27.96 24.37
N PRO A 226 6.22 28.98 24.96
CA PRO A 226 4.79 29.20 24.83
C PRO A 226 4.32 29.54 23.41
N SER A 227 5.24 29.76 22.46
CA SER A 227 4.88 29.96 21.05
C SER A 227 4.62 28.65 20.31
N LEU A 228 5.01 27.52 20.89
CA LEU A 228 4.86 26.18 20.32
C LEU A 228 3.76 25.38 21.00
N SER A 229 3.06 24.56 20.22
CA SER A 229 2.16 23.50 20.67
C SER A 229 2.05 22.44 19.58
N CYS A 230 1.55 21.24 19.90
CA CYS A 230 1.35 20.20 18.89
C CYS A 230 0.40 20.70 17.79
N ALA A 231 -0.68 21.40 18.18
CA ALA A 231 -1.65 22.00 17.27
C ALA A 231 -1.09 23.16 16.41
N GLY A 232 0.06 23.72 16.77
CA GLY A 232 0.73 24.78 15.99
C GLY A 232 1.22 24.30 14.63
N CYS A 233 1.80 23.10 14.58
CA CYS A 233 2.21 22.46 13.32
C CYS A 233 1.09 21.54 12.78
N HIS A 234 0.47 20.74 13.66
CA HIS A 234 -0.62 19.84 13.28
C HIS A 234 -1.98 20.52 13.38
N VAL A 235 -2.21 21.51 12.54
CA VAL A 235 -3.40 22.40 12.60
C VAL A 235 -4.69 21.62 12.30
N PRO A 236 -5.60 21.42 13.29
CA PRO A 236 -6.77 20.55 13.10
C PRO A 236 -7.68 20.98 11.94
N SER A 237 -7.87 22.29 11.78
CA SER A 237 -8.73 22.86 10.72
C SER A 237 -8.16 22.72 9.31
N SER A 238 -6.87 22.40 9.18
CA SER A 238 -6.16 22.25 7.90
C SER A 238 -5.73 20.81 7.66
N GLY A 239 -6.54 19.84 8.12
CA GLY A 239 -6.22 18.43 7.97
C GLY A 239 -4.97 18.00 8.76
N PHE A 240 -4.69 18.68 9.88
CA PHE A 240 -3.54 18.43 10.76
C PHE A 240 -2.18 18.67 10.11
N VAL A 241 -2.11 19.65 9.21
CA VAL A 241 -0.85 20.13 8.61
C VAL A 241 -0.83 21.65 8.55
N ASP A 242 0.35 22.23 8.69
CA ASP A 242 0.61 23.66 8.50
C ASP A 242 1.29 23.95 7.14
N HIS A 243 1.57 22.92 6.35
CA HIS A 243 2.24 22.98 5.05
C HIS A 243 3.68 23.48 5.09
N GLN A 244 4.34 23.42 6.26
CA GLN A 244 5.72 23.84 6.44
C GLN A 244 6.64 22.67 6.76
N GLN A 245 7.94 22.93 6.67
CA GLN A 245 9.01 22.03 7.10
C GLN A 245 9.51 22.45 8.46
N HIS A 246 9.81 21.48 9.32
CA HIS A 246 10.33 21.72 10.67
C HIS A 246 11.48 20.78 10.97
N ASP A 247 12.46 21.28 11.72
CA ASP A 247 13.46 20.43 12.36
C ASP A 247 13.06 20.26 13.82
N ILE A 248 12.52 19.08 14.11
CA ILE A 248 12.08 18.71 15.45
C ILE A 248 13.15 17.93 16.22
N GLY A 249 14.42 18.02 15.82
CA GLY A 249 15.54 17.26 16.38
C GLY A 249 15.60 15.82 15.86
N SER A 250 15.08 15.59 14.67
CA SER A 250 14.92 14.24 14.11
C SER A 250 15.95 13.87 13.03
N GLY A 251 16.84 14.82 12.69
CA GLY A 251 17.93 14.63 11.72
C GLY A 251 17.75 15.41 10.42
N GLY A 252 16.92 16.46 10.39
CA GLY A 252 16.69 17.27 9.19
C GLY A 252 15.35 18.02 9.24
N LEU A 253 15.10 18.78 8.16
CA LEU A 253 13.84 19.49 7.92
C LEU A 253 12.88 18.56 7.19
N PHE A 254 11.72 18.32 7.81
CA PHE A 254 10.68 17.48 7.22
C PHE A 254 9.34 18.18 7.27
N LYS A 255 8.50 17.93 6.27
CA LYS A 255 7.15 18.46 6.24
C LYS A 255 6.32 17.87 7.38
N THR A 256 5.47 18.69 8.02
CA THR A 256 4.47 18.18 8.96
C THR A 256 3.58 17.12 8.28
N PRO A 257 3.55 15.87 8.76
CA PRO A 257 2.64 14.87 8.23
C PRO A 257 1.21 15.10 8.76
N THR A 258 0.21 14.75 7.96
CA THR A 258 -1.18 14.72 8.45
C THR A 258 -1.34 13.64 9.51
N LEU A 259 -2.16 13.93 10.52
CA LEU A 259 -2.58 12.94 11.52
C LEU A 259 -3.84 12.18 11.10
N ARG A 260 -4.53 12.61 10.03
CA ARG A 260 -5.71 11.88 9.54
C ARG A 260 -5.31 10.51 9.00
N ASN A 261 -6.05 9.49 9.40
CA ASN A 261 -5.83 8.09 9.00
C ASN A 261 -4.42 7.57 9.38
N ALA A 262 -3.73 8.20 10.32
CA ALA A 262 -2.38 7.82 10.72
C ALA A 262 -2.31 6.43 11.36
N ASP A 263 -3.40 5.91 11.91
CA ASP A 263 -3.44 4.58 12.55
C ASP A 263 -3.11 3.44 11.59
N PHE A 264 -3.31 3.67 10.30
CA PHE A 264 -3.06 2.69 9.24
C PHE A 264 -1.71 2.89 8.55
N ASN A 265 -0.89 3.82 9.04
CA ASN A 265 0.29 4.34 8.34
C ASN A 265 1.63 4.02 9.03
N ALA A 266 1.61 3.11 10.02
CA ALA A 266 2.81 2.63 10.70
C ALA A 266 3.78 1.92 9.71
N PRO A 267 5.09 1.92 9.97
CA PRO A 267 5.78 2.60 11.08
C PRO A 267 5.72 4.14 10.96
N TYR A 268 6.07 4.88 11.99
CA TYR A 268 5.94 6.33 12.09
C TYR A 268 7.30 7.06 12.03
N PHE A 269 7.24 8.39 11.88
CA PHE A 269 8.34 9.28 11.52
C PHE A 269 8.80 9.15 10.06
N HIS A 270 9.62 10.10 9.61
CA HIS A 270 10.09 10.16 8.21
C HIS A 270 10.94 8.94 7.82
N ASP A 271 11.57 8.27 8.79
CA ASP A 271 12.43 7.10 8.61
C ASP A 271 11.83 5.80 9.19
N GLY A 272 10.58 5.83 9.67
CA GLY A 272 9.92 4.66 10.23
C GLY A 272 10.47 4.18 11.58
N ARG A 273 11.20 4.99 12.35
CA ARG A 273 11.83 4.50 13.60
C ARG A 273 10.86 4.10 14.71
N PHE A 274 9.61 4.56 14.68
CA PHE A 274 8.62 4.30 15.74
C PHE A 274 7.49 3.38 15.27
N ASP A 275 7.01 2.51 16.14
CA ASP A 275 5.97 1.52 15.86
C ASP A 275 4.58 1.96 16.35
N ASN A 276 4.50 2.93 17.27
CA ASN A 276 3.24 3.38 17.87
C ASN A 276 3.33 4.80 18.43
N TYR A 277 2.16 5.40 18.75
CA TYR A 277 2.06 6.76 19.27
C TYR A 277 2.71 6.96 20.64
N ASN A 278 2.78 5.95 21.51
CA ASN A 278 3.47 6.10 22.81
C ASN A 278 4.94 6.49 22.60
N GLN A 279 5.63 5.82 21.67
CA GLN A 279 7.02 6.14 21.35
C GLN A 279 7.19 7.56 20.77
N ILE A 280 6.20 8.02 19.99
CA ILE A 280 6.19 9.38 19.44
C ILE A 280 5.99 10.40 20.56
N VAL A 281 4.98 10.23 21.41
CA VAL A 281 4.70 11.11 22.54
C VAL A 281 5.90 11.16 23.49
N ASP A 282 6.51 10.02 23.79
CA ASP A 282 7.73 9.93 24.58
C ASP A 282 8.93 10.64 23.94
N TYR A 283 9.04 10.60 22.62
CA TYR A 283 10.08 11.35 21.90
C TYR A 283 9.87 12.86 22.04
N PHE A 284 8.65 13.36 21.80
CA PHE A 284 8.35 14.79 21.94
C PHE A 284 8.48 15.28 23.39
N ASP A 285 8.01 14.49 24.36
CA ASP A 285 8.14 14.78 25.80
C ASP A 285 9.60 14.99 26.20
N ARG A 286 10.50 14.08 25.79
CA ARG A 286 11.94 14.21 26.06
C ARG A 286 12.59 15.36 25.28
N THR A 287 12.23 15.53 24.01
CA THR A 287 12.90 16.47 23.10
C THR A 287 12.56 17.92 23.45
N PHE A 288 11.31 18.18 23.82
CA PHE A 288 10.80 19.51 24.15
C PHE A 288 10.61 19.73 25.67
N GLN A 289 11.00 18.75 26.50
CA GLN A 289 10.92 18.81 27.96
C GLN A 289 9.52 19.22 28.43
N LEU A 290 8.52 18.47 27.97
CA LEU A 290 7.10 18.81 28.15
C LEU A 290 6.57 18.48 29.55
N ASP A 291 7.33 17.72 30.35
CA ASP A 291 6.99 17.25 31.70
C ASP A 291 5.62 16.55 31.76
N LEU A 292 5.30 15.73 30.75
CA LEU A 292 4.03 15.03 30.67
C LEU A 292 3.95 13.92 31.71
N SER A 293 2.88 13.91 32.51
CA SER A 293 2.57 12.79 33.38
C SER A 293 2.17 11.55 32.57
N ALA A 294 2.15 10.38 33.20
CA ALA A 294 1.67 9.15 32.54
C ALA A 294 0.23 9.32 31.99
N GLN A 295 -0.64 10.00 32.74
CA GLN A 295 -2.00 10.28 32.31
C GLN A 295 -2.03 11.23 31.10
N ASP A 296 -1.17 12.25 31.07
CA ASP A 296 -1.11 13.18 29.92
C ASP A 296 -0.69 12.45 28.64
N LYS A 297 0.23 11.49 28.75
CA LYS A 297 0.67 10.66 27.62
C LYS A 297 -0.45 9.75 27.12
N ASP A 298 -1.14 9.06 28.03
CA ASP A 298 -2.29 8.22 27.69
C ASP A 298 -3.41 9.03 27.03
N ASP A 299 -3.68 10.23 27.54
CA ASP A 299 -4.70 11.14 27.00
C ASP A 299 -4.31 11.64 25.59
N LEU A 300 -3.04 12.01 25.37
CA LEU A 300 -2.54 12.38 24.03
C LEU A 300 -2.63 11.21 23.06
N VAL A 301 -2.27 10.00 23.47
CA VAL A 301 -2.38 8.81 22.62
C VAL A 301 -3.84 8.53 22.28
N ALA A 302 -4.77 8.64 23.23
CA ALA A 302 -6.20 8.51 22.97
C ALA A 302 -6.69 9.54 21.93
N TYR A 303 -6.25 10.79 22.05
CA TYR A 303 -6.56 11.83 21.06
C TYR A 303 -5.98 11.51 19.67
N LEU A 304 -4.70 11.11 19.60
CA LEU A 304 -4.04 10.76 18.35
C LEU A 304 -4.70 9.57 17.65
N THR A 305 -5.11 8.54 18.41
CA THR A 305 -5.90 7.42 17.89
C THR A 305 -7.25 7.89 17.36
N ALA A 306 -7.99 8.71 18.10
CA ALA A 306 -9.28 9.22 17.62
C ALA A 306 -9.17 10.05 16.33
N VAL A 307 -8.11 10.86 16.19
CA VAL A 307 -7.82 11.64 14.97
C VAL A 307 -7.31 10.75 13.82
N GLY A 308 -6.47 9.77 14.17
CA GLY A 308 -5.81 8.84 13.27
C GLY A 308 -6.68 7.71 12.73
N ASP A 309 -7.87 7.51 13.29
CA ASP A 309 -8.78 6.45 12.89
C ASP A 309 -9.47 6.71 11.51
N GLY A 310 -10.21 5.71 11.03
CA GLY A 310 -11.03 5.74 9.83
C GLY A 310 -11.91 4.49 9.71
N VAL A 311 -13.11 4.65 9.13
CA VAL A 311 -14.08 3.54 9.02
C VAL A 311 -13.71 2.61 7.88
N GLN A 312 -13.77 1.29 8.14
CA GLN A 312 -13.48 0.23 7.17
C GLN A 312 -12.15 0.47 6.43
N PRO A 313 -11.02 0.47 7.14
CA PRO A 313 -9.72 0.84 6.56
C PRO A 313 -9.16 -0.20 5.58
N TYR A 314 -9.66 -1.43 5.68
CA TYR A 314 -9.26 -2.56 4.85
C TYR A 314 -10.48 -3.18 4.18
N GLU A 315 -10.24 -3.80 3.04
CA GLU A 315 -11.17 -4.68 2.35
C GLU A 315 -10.48 -6.00 2.05
N ARG A 316 -11.29 -7.06 1.97
CA ARG A 316 -10.76 -8.39 1.68
C ARG A 316 -10.51 -8.50 0.18
N ASP A 317 -9.27 -8.86 -0.17
CA ASP A 317 -8.91 -9.22 -1.52
C ASP A 317 -9.64 -10.51 -1.93
N GLY A 318 -9.98 -10.58 -3.21
CA GLY A 318 -10.84 -11.63 -3.73
C GLY A 318 -11.02 -11.47 -5.22
N ALA A 319 -11.35 -12.58 -5.89
CA ALA A 319 -11.52 -12.61 -7.33
C ALA A 319 -12.51 -11.55 -7.84
N GLY A 320 -13.58 -11.28 -7.09
CA GLY A 320 -14.56 -10.25 -7.42
C GLY A 320 -13.99 -8.83 -7.35
N ALA A 321 -13.18 -8.52 -6.33
CA ALA A 321 -12.53 -7.23 -6.18
C ALA A 321 -11.49 -7.00 -7.29
N THR A 322 -10.62 -7.98 -7.54
CA THR A 322 -9.63 -7.93 -8.62
C THR A 322 -10.30 -7.81 -10.00
N LEU A 323 -11.39 -8.54 -10.27
CA LEU A 323 -12.12 -8.42 -11.53
C LEU A 323 -12.79 -7.04 -11.69
N LYS A 324 -13.25 -6.43 -10.59
CA LYS A 324 -13.80 -5.06 -10.62
C LYS A 324 -12.70 -4.07 -11.04
N GLU A 325 -11.53 -4.15 -10.44
CA GLU A 325 -10.38 -3.31 -10.77
C GLU A 325 -9.95 -3.49 -12.25
N ILE A 326 -9.80 -4.74 -12.69
CA ILE A 326 -9.52 -5.07 -14.10
C ILE A 326 -10.59 -4.48 -15.04
N ASN A 327 -11.86 -4.54 -14.64
CA ASN A 327 -12.94 -3.96 -15.43
C ASN A 327 -12.84 -2.43 -15.49
N ASP A 328 -12.50 -1.77 -14.38
CA ASP A 328 -12.28 -0.33 -14.31
C ASP A 328 -11.12 0.08 -15.24
N PHE A 329 -10.00 -0.65 -15.24
CA PHE A 329 -8.90 -0.47 -16.21
C PHE A 329 -9.34 -0.67 -17.65
N SER A 330 -10.18 -1.67 -17.91
CA SER A 330 -10.67 -1.96 -19.28
C SER A 330 -11.51 -0.81 -19.85
N THR A 331 -12.11 0.05 -19.02
CA THR A 331 -12.85 1.23 -19.51
C THR A 331 -11.95 2.21 -20.28
N VAL A 332 -10.64 2.24 -19.98
CA VAL A 332 -9.65 3.05 -20.71
C VAL A 332 -9.59 2.63 -22.18
N LEU A 333 -9.65 1.31 -22.44
CA LEU A 333 -9.64 0.75 -23.80
C LEU A 333 -10.86 1.19 -24.61
N ALA A 334 -12.01 1.43 -23.97
CA ALA A 334 -13.22 1.88 -24.65
C ALA A 334 -13.03 3.25 -25.34
N THR A 335 -12.13 4.08 -24.82
CA THR A 335 -11.79 5.39 -25.39
C THR A 335 -10.55 5.32 -26.29
N ALA A 336 -9.53 4.56 -25.87
CA ALA A 336 -8.25 4.48 -26.58
C ALA A 336 -8.36 3.73 -27.92
N ILE A 337 -9.17 2.66 -28.00
CA ILE A 337 -9.31 1.86 -29.23
C ILE A 337 -9.93 2.68 -30.37
N PRO A 338 -11.09 3.36 -30.21
CA PRO A 338 -11.64 4.20 -31.28
C PRO A 338 -10.69 5.33 -31.71
N ALA A 339 -9.93 5.90 -30.76
CA ALA A 339 -8.94 6.94 -31.04
C ALA A 339 -7.71 6.41 -31.80
N GLY A 340 -7.49 5.09 -31.84
CA GLY A 340 -6.28 4.50 -32.41
C GLY A 340 -5.03 4.81 -31.59
N ASP A 341 -5.19 5.07 -30.29
CA ASP A 341 -4.11 5.41 -29.39
C ASP A 341 -3.31 4.15 -29.04
N LYS A 342 -2.21 3.95 -29.77
CA LYS A 342 -1.37 2.75 -29.66
C LYS A 342 -0.69 2.66 -28.30
N ASP A 343 -0.27 3.79 -27.75
CA ASP A 343 0.53 3.82 -26.53
C ASP A 343 -0.35 3.51 -25.31
N ILE A 344 -1.54 4.13 -25.24
CA ILE A 344 -2.51 3.84 -24.16
C ILE A 344 -3.07 2.41 -24.28
N VAL A 345 -3.33 1.92 -25.50
CA VAL A 345 -3.77 0.53 -25.68
C VAL A 345 -2.69 -0.46 -25.25
N ALA A 346 -1.43 -0.23 -25.61
CA ALA A 346 -0.31 -1.08 -25.19
C ALA A 346 -0.15 -1.08 -23.66
N LEU A 347 -0.18 0.11 -23.04
CA LEU A 347 -0.12 0.26 -21.58
C LEU A 347 -1.25 -0.49 -20.88
N ALA A 348 -2.48 -0.34 -21.37
CA ALA A 348 -3.66 -0.99 -20.80
C ALA A 348 -3.62 -2.51 -20.98
N VAL A 349 -3.24 -3.01 -22.15
CA VAL A 349 -3.15 -4.45 -22.41
C VAL A 349 -2.06 -5.11 -21.57
N ASP A 350 -0.90 -4.48 -21.42
CA ASP A 350 0.19 -5.01 -20.60
C ASP A 350 -0.21 -5.05 -19.11
N THR A 351 -0.73 -3.95 -18.59
CA THR A 351 -1.16 -3.83 -17.18
C THR A 351 -2.27 -4.81 -16.86
N ILE A 352 -3.37 -4.80 -17.63
CA ILE A 352 -4.49 -5.74 -17.41
C ILE A 352 -4.04 -7.19 -17.61
N GLY A 353 -3.20 -7.45 -18.61
CA GLY A 353 -2.66 -8.78 -18.87
C GLY A 353 -1.80 -9.32 -17.72
N ARG A 354 -1.10 -8.44 -16.98
CA ARG A 354 -0.40 -8.80 -15.74
C ARG A 354 -1.39 -9.13 -14.63
N GLU A 355 -2.36 -8.26 -14.33
CA GLU A 355 -3.37 -8.51 -13.29
C GLU A 355 -4.10 -9.85 -13.51
N LEU A 356 -4.46 -10.16 -14.75
CA LEU A 356 -5.08 -11.44 -15.09
C LEU A 356 -4.16 -12.64 -14.88
N ARG A 357 -2.85 -12.49 -15.10
CA ARG A 357 -1.85 -13.53 -14.82
C ARG A 357 -1.65 -13.72 -13.32
N GLU A 358 -1.58 -12.64 -12.55
CA GLU A 358 -1.50 -12.70 -11.08
C GLU A 358 -2.76 -13.36 -10.50
N LEU A 359 -3.95 -12.94 -10.95
CA LEU A 359 -5.22 -13.58 -10.60
C LEU A 359 -5.26 -15.06 -11.01
N THR A 360 -4.62 -15.43 -12.11
CA THR A 360 -4.51 -16.85 -12.52
C THR A 360 -3.74 -17.66 -11.49
N GLU A 361 -2.69 -17.10 -10.88
CA GLU A 361 -1.88 -17.79 -9.87
C GLU A 361 -2.59 -17.92 -8.51
N GLN A 362 -3.61 -17.10 -8.26
CA GLN A 362 -4.53 -17.30 -7.12
C GLN A 362 -5.38 -18.58 -7.24
N TYR A 363 -5.37 -19.25 -8.39
CA TYR A 363 -5.97 -20.57 -8.58
C TYR A 363 -4.87 -21.61 -8.79
N PRO A 364 -4.49 -22.37 -7.74
CA PRO A 364 -3.43 -23.38 -7.80
C PRO A 364 -3.55 -24.34 -8.99
N ASP A 365 -2.45 -24.54 -9.70
CA ASP A 365 -2.41 -25.45 -10.86
C ASP A 365 -2.45 -26.93 -10.42
N ARG A 366 -2.51 -27.84 -11.41
CA ARG A 366 -2.54 -29.30 -11.16
C ARG A 366 -1.24 -29.86 -10.54
N LYS A 367 -0.14 -29.13 -10.61
CA LYS A 367 1.16 -29.56 -10.04
C LYS A 367 1.30 -29.14 -8.58
N ASN A 368 0.50 -28.17 -8.14
CA ASN A 368 0.47 -27.72 -6.76
C ASN A 368 -0.18 -28.79 -5.86
N THR A 369 0.64 -29.50 -5.09
CA THR A 369 0.20 -30.57 -4.19
C THR A 369 -0.30 -30.05 -2.84
N SER A 370 -0.20 -28.75 -2.56
CA SER A 370 -0.67 -28.16 -1.29
C SER A 370 -2.18 -27.98 -1.23
N VAL A 371 -2.89 -28.09 -2.37
CA VAL A 371 -4.34 -27.89 -2.46
C VAL A 371 -5.01 -29.16 -2.98
N SER A 372 -5.96 -29.70 -2.21
CA SER A 372 -6.71 -30.91 -2.56
C SER A 372 -8.13 -30.62 -3.06
N GLY A 373 -8.67 -31.47 -3.94
CA GLY A 373 -10.02 -31.30 -4.53
C GLY A 373 -10.05 -30.29 -5.68
N GLY A 374 -11.22 -29.96 -6.23
CA GLY A 374 -11.45 -28.80 -7.11
C GLY A 374 -10.67 -28.67 -8.42
N GLU A 375 -9.94 -29.70 -8.85
CA GLU A 375 -8.98 -29.58 -9.97
C GLU A 375 -9.66 -29.11 -11.27
N GLN A 376 -10.81 -29.69 -11.60
CA GLN A 376 -11.56 -29.30 -12.79
C GLN A 376 -11.97 -27.82 -12.75
N GLN A 377 -12.52 -27.36 -11.61
CA GLN A 377 -12.95 -25.98 -11.40
C GLN A 377 -11.76 -25.02 -11.52
N ARG A 378 -10.64 -25.30 -10.85
CA ARG A 378 -9.42 -24.48 -10.92
C ARG A 378 -8.85 -24.42 -12.34
N VAL A 379 -8.78 -25.55 -13.04
CA VAL A 379 -8.29 -25.58 -14.44
C VAL A 379 -9.19 -24.75 -15.35
N LEU A 380 -10.51 -24.84 -15.20
CA LEU A 380 -11.44 -24.03 -15.97
C LEU A 380 -11.31 -22.54 -15.67
N ALA A 381 -11.17 -22.15 -14.40
CA ALA A 381 -10.91 -20.76 -13.99
C ALA A 381 -9.62 -20.21 -14.61
N ARG A 382 -8.50 -20.95 -14.50
CA ARG A 382 -7.22 -20.57 -15.13
C ARG A 382 -7.32 -20.44 -16.64
N ASN A 383 -8.07 -21.32 -17.32
CA ASN A 383 -8.26 -21.24 -18.76
C ASN A 383 -9.10 -20.04 -19.19
N GLY A 384 -10.15 -19.70 -18.43
CA GLY A 384 -10.95 -18.50 -18.66
C GLY A 384 -10.12 -17.22 -18.58
N LEU A 385 -9.28 -17.10 -17.55
CA LEU A 385 -8.37 -15.95 -17.40
C LEU A 385 -7.33 -15.88 -18.53
N LYS A 386 -6.76 -17.01 -18.96
CA LYS A 386 -5.84 -17.05 -20.10
C LYS A 386 -6.48 -16.59 -21.40
N GLU A 387 -7.75 -16.91 -21.64
CA GLU A 387 -8.44 -16.42 -22.85
C GLU A 387 -8.66 -14.91 -22.83
N LEU A 388 -8.87 -14.30 -21.67
CA LEU A 388 -8.90 -12.84 -21.56
C LEU A 388 -7.55 -12.23 -21.94
N VAL A 389 -6.44 -12.79 -21.46
CA VAL A 389 -5.07 -12.35 -21.81
C VAL A 389 -4.82 -12.47 -23.32
N LEU A 390 -5.21 -13.58 -23.94
CA LEU A 390 -5.08 -13.76 -25.39
C LEU A 390 -5.95 -12.78 -26.17
N THR A 391 -7.16 -12.48 -25.70
CA THR A 391 -8.06 -11.49 -26.31
C THR A 391 -7.46 -10.09 -26.25
N LEU A 392 -6.88 -9.69 -25.11
CA LEU A 392 -6.19 -8.40 -24.97
C LEU A 392 -5.01 -8.29 -25.94
N ARG A 393 -4.22 -9.36 -26.13
CA ARG A 393 -3.13 -9.37 -27.10
C ARG A 393 -3.64 -9.20 -28.54
N ARG A 394 -4.78 -9.80 -28.89
CA ARG A 394 -5.41 -9.60 -30.21
C ARG A 394 -5.86 -8.15 -30.42
N ILE A 395 -6.39 -7.50 -29.38
CA ILE A 395 -6.77 -6.07 -29.41
C ILE A 395 -5.54 -5.21 -29.72
N GLU A 396 -4.46 -5.38 -28.96
CA GLU A 396 -3.21 -4.63 -29.14
C GLU A 396 -2.64 -4.79 -30.55
N MET A 397 -2.56 -6.04 -31.05
CA MET A 397 -2.08 -6.34 -32.39
C MET A 397 -2.95 -5.71 -33.49
N ALA A 398 -4.27 -5.66 -33.30
CA ALA A 398 -5.18 -5.03 -34.24
C ALA A 398 -4.99 -3.51 -34.26
N VAL A 399 -4.89 -2.84 -33.11
CA VAL A 399 -4.63 -1.39 -33.03
C VAL A 399 -3.26 -1.03 -33.59
N ALA A 400 -2.22 -1.83 -33.28
CA ALA A 400 -0.88 -1.63 -33.84
C ALA A 400 -0.87 -1.66 -35.38
N ALA A 401 -1.69 -2.54 -35.96
CA ALA A 401 -1.90 -2.68 -37.40
C ALA A 401 -2.89 -1.66 -38.00
N GLY A 402 -3.43 -0.72 -37.21
CA GLY A 402 -4.43 0.27 -37.66
C GLY A 402 -5.83 -0.31 -37.90
N ARG A 403 -6.11 -1.54 -37.45
CA ARG A 403 -7.40 -2.23 -37.60
C ARG A 403 -8.30 -1.99 -36.38
N ASN A 404 -8.65 -0.72 -36.13
CA ASN A 404 -9.39 -0.33 -34.93
C ASN A 404 -10.80 -0.94 -34.85
N ALA A 405 -11.44 -1.22 -35.98
CA ALA A 405 -12.74 -1.90 -36.02
C ALA A 405 -12.66 -3.37 -35.56
N ASP A 406 -11.58 -4.07 -35.93
CA ASP A 406 -11.32 -5.43 -35.47
C ASP A 406 -11.00 -5.42 -33.97
N ALA A 407 -10.17 -4.49 -33.52
CA ALA A 407 -9.87 -4.28 -32.11
C ALA A 407 -11.13 -4.01 -31.27
N ALA A 408 -12.03 -3.15 -31.77
CA ALA A 408 -13.30 -2.88 -31.10
C ALA A 408 -14.20 -4.13 -31.03
N THR A 409 -14.11 -5.03 -32.00
CA THR A 409 -14.83 -6.31 -32.01
C THR A 409 -14.26 -7.27 -30.97
N GLU A 410 -12.94 -7.44 -30.92
CA GLU A 410 -12.27 -8.21 -29.88
C GLU A 410 -12.55 -7.64 -28.48
N PHE A 411 -12.60 -6.32 -28.33
CA PHE A 411 -12.93 -5.69 -27.05
C PHE A 411 -14.37 -5.95 -26.60
N ARG A 412 -15.35 -6.01 -27.52
CA ARG A 412 -16.70 -6.47 -27.17
C ARG A 412 -16.71 -7.92 -26.70
N ASN A 413 -15.93 -8.80 -27.32
CA ASN A 413 -15.79 -10.19 -26.89
C ASN A 413 -15.16 -10.28 -25.49
N TYR A 414 -14.09 -9.52 -25.23
CA TYR A 414 -13.48 -9.39 -23.92
C TYR A 414 -14.50 -8.98 -22.86
N ARG A 415 -15.29 -7.93 -23.12
CA ARG A 415 -16.33 -7.46 -22.20
C ARG A 415 -17.42 -8.50 -21.94
N ASN A 416 -17.82 -9.27 -22.96
CA ASN A 416 -18.80 -10.33 -22.79
C ASN A 416 -18.28 -11.47 -21.89
N LEU A 417 -17.01 -11.85 -22.03
CA LEU A 417 -16.38 -12.84 -21.16
C LEU A 417 -16.27 -12.35 -19.72
N MET A 418 -15.86 -11.09 -19.53
CA MET A 418 -15.76 -10.44 -18.22
C MET A 418 -17.10 -10.24 -17.52
N ALA A 419 -18.20 -10.08 -18.28
CA ALA A 419 -19.51 -9.80 -17.70
C ALA A 419 -20.20 -11.03 -17.07
N ALA A 420 -19.86 -12.25 -17.51
CA ALA A 420 -20.58 -13.45 -17.05
C ALA A 420 -19.71 -14.71 -16.97
N ALA A 421 -19.08 -15.09 -18.09
CA ALA A 421 -18.44 -16.40 -18.19
C ALA A 421 -17.27 -16.54 -17.21
N VAL A 422 -16.35 -15.59 -17.19
CA VAL A 422 -15.17 -15.64 -16.30
C VAL A 422 -15.56 -15.51 -14.83
N PRO A 423 -16.38 -14.51 -14.41
CA PRO A 423 -16.84 -14.43 -13.02
C PRO A 423 -17.47 -15.73 -12.50
N ALA A 424 -18.30 -16.40 -13.31
CA ALA A 424 -18.92 -17.67 -12.92
C ALA A 424 -17.89 -18.79 -12.74
N LEU A 425 -16.88 -18.87 -13.61
CA LEU A 425 -15.78 -19.84 -13.47
C LEU A 425 -14.97 -19.59 -12.20
N LEU A 426 -14.63 -18.32 -11.92
CA LEU A 426 -13.87 -17.94 -10.73
C LEU A 426 -14.66 -18.27 -9.45
N ALA A 427 -15.93 -17.88 -9.38
CA ALA A 427 -16.80 -18.18 -8.25
C ALA A 427 -16.93 -19.69 -7.99
N SER A 428 -16.97 -20.51 -9.05
CA SER A 428 -17.02 -21.97 -8.92
C SER A 428 -15.73 -22.58 -8.37
N ALA A 429 -14.59 -21.91 -8.55
CA ALA A 429 -13.27 -22.36 -8.13
C ALA A 429 -12.81 -21.74 -6.79
N GLU A 430 -13.51 -20.71 -6.32
CA GLU A 430 -13.19 -19.94 -5.11
C GLU A 430 -12.89 -20.79 -3.86
N PRO A 431 -13.63 -21.89 -3.55
CA PRO A 431 -13.34 -22.71 -2.38
C PRO A 431 -11.94 -23.36 -2.38
N TRP A 432 -11.29 -23.45 -3.54
CA TRP A 432 -9.95 -24.00 -3.72
C TRP A 432 -8.94 -22.96 -4.22
N SER A 433 -9.31 -21.70 -4.21
CA SER A 433 -8.41 -20.59 -4.55
C SER A 433 -7.59 -20.17 -3.33
N LEU A 434 -6.52 -19.43 -3.57
CA LEU A 434 -5.73 -18.79 -2.52
C LEU A 434 -6.49 -17.63 -1.85
N PHE A 435 -7.66 -17.20 -2.35
CA PHE A 435 -8.53 -16.26 -1.62
C PHE A 435 -9.25 -16.92 -0.45
N ASN A 436 -9.36 -18.25 -0.45
CA ASN A 436 -9.81 -19.01 0.72
C ASN A 436 -8.69 -19.04 1.77
N GLN A 437 -8.97 -18.54 2.98
CA GLN A 437 -7.99 -18.43 4.07
C GLN A 437 -7.30 -19.77 4.42
N ASP A 438 -8.06 -20.86 4.49
CA ASP A 438 -7.51 -22.17 4.85
C ASP A 438 -6.57 -22.69 3.76
N VAL A 439 -6.96 -22.52 2.50
CA VAL A 439 -6.15 -22.92 1.33
C VAL A 439 -4.90 -22.05 1.22
N HIS A 440 -5.05 -20.74 1.43
CA HIS A 440 -3.96 -19.77 1.49
C HIS A 440 -2.90 -20.18 2.52
N ASP A 441 -3.34 -20.38 3.77
CA ASP A 441 -2.44 -20.67 4.87
C ASP A 441 -1.74 -22.02 4.69
N GLN A 442 -2.43 -23.02 4.15
CA GLN A 442 -1.84 -24.30 3.75
C GLN A 442 -0.78 -24.11 2.64
N HIS A 443 -1.13 -23.36 1.60
CA HIS A 443 -0.26 -23.12 0.45
C HIS A 443 1.05 -22.43 0.86
N TYR A 444 0.97 -21.29 1.54
CA TYR A 444 2.15 -20.53 1.95
C TYR A 444 2.91 -21.21 3.09
N THR A 445 2.27 -22.06 3.89
CA THR A 445 2.99 -22.93 4.84
C THR A 445 3.81 -24.00 4.13
N ALA A 446 3.26 -24.64 3.09
CA ALA A 446 4.02 -25.60 2.28
C ALA A 446 5.19 -24.92 1.54
N LEU A 447 4.96 -23.72 0.98
CA LEU A 447 5.99 -22.94 0.31
C LEU A 447 7.13 -22.58 1.26
N ARG A 448 6.81 -22.13 2.48
CA ARG A 448 7.79 -21.88 3.56
C ARG A 448 8.65 -23.10 3.88
N GLN A 449 8.08 -24.29 3.92
CA GLN A 449 8.84 -25.52 4.19
C GLN A 449 9.81 -25.85 3.06
N VAL A 450 9.38 -25.68 1.80
CA VAL A 450 10.23 -25.91 0.62
C VAL A 450 11.39 -24.91 0.56
N MET A 451 11.17 -23.65 0.92
CA MET A 451 12.24 -22.64 0.92
C MET A 451 13.26 -22.89 2.03
N ARG A 452 12.80 -23.27 3.23
CA ARG A 452 13.72 -23.63 4.34
C ARG A 452 14.59 -24.85 4.03
N SER A 453 14.06 -25.85 3.34
CA SER A 453 14.84 -27.05 2.99
C SER A 453 15.92 -26.77 1.94
N LYS A 454 15.66 -25.87 0.99
CA LYS A 454 16.66 -25.42 0.01
C LYS A 454 17.82 -24.64 0.65
N HIS A 455 17.55 -23.86 1.70
CA HIS A 455 18.60 -23.13 2.43
C HIS A 455 19.54 -24.01 3.27
N LEU A 456 19.11 -25.19 3.72
CA LEU A 456 19.97 -26.15 4.43
C LEU A 456 20.85 -26.99 3.48
N SER A 457 20.67 -26.83 2.17
CA SER A 457 21.33 -27.63 1.13
C SER A 457 22.51 -26.93 0.45
N HIS A 458 22.83 -25.69 0.85
CA HIS A 458 23.88 -24.86 0.27
C HIS A 458 24.91 -24.39 1.29
#